data_AF-A0A1B6JY97-F1
#
_entry.id   AF-A0A1B6JY97-F1
#
_cell.length_a   1.000
_cell.length_b   1.000
_cell.length_c   1.000
_cell.angle_alpha   90.00
_cell.angle_beta   90.00
_cell.angle_gamma   90.00
#
_symmetry.space_group_name_H-M   'P 1'
#
loop_
_entity.id
_entity.type
_entity.pdbx_description
1 polymer ?
#
loop_
_entity_poly.entity_id
_entity_poly.type
_entity_poly.pdbx_seq_one_letter_code
_entity_poly.pdbx_strand_id
1 'polypeptide(L)'
;EFYDRLVLRSAYAHHGCGSIVWSESGLYVAAFSGGDAPTGLLQIFNCNGELMHRKTYNRLTSFRWRPFIRLTPEQRASMEPFPEETAEEDSSEAGPDVPTLLSEWRGYLLAKIQ
;
A
#
# COMPACT_ATOMS: atom_id res chain seq x y z
N GLU A 1 9.53 10.23 -7.80
CA GLU A 1 9.17 11.49 -7.10
C GLU A 1 7.72 11.80 -7.38
N PHE A 2 7.01 12.39 -6.43
CA PHE A 2 5.62 12.81 -6.58
C PHE A 2 5.53 14.32 -6.58
N TYR A 3 4.98 14.87 -7.66
CA TYR A 3 4.81 16.30 -7.86
C TYR A 3 3.33 16.65 -7.93
N ASP A 4 2.97 17.76 -7.29
CA ASP A 4 1.66 18.38 -7.41
C ASP A 4 1.85 19.85 -7.75
N ARG A 5 1.31 20.30 -8.89
CA ARG A 5 1.49 21.66 -9.43
C ARG A 5 2.96 22.11 -9.45
N LEU A 6 3.85 21.23 -9.92
CA LEU A 6 5.31 21.43 -9.98
C LEU A 6 6.02 21.50 -8.61
N VAL A 7 5.31 21.29 -7.51
CA VAL A 7 5.87 21.23 -6.16
C VAL A 7 6.11 19.76 -5.79
N LEU A 8 7.33 19.43 -5.37
CA LEU A 8 7.65 18.10 -4.86
C LEU A 8 6.89 17.86 -3.54
N ARG A 9 6.05 16.82 -3.51
CA ARG A 9 5.29 16.41 -2.33
C ARG A 9 6.01 15.33 -1.52
N SER A 10 6.50 14.31 -2.21
CA SER A 10 7.18 13.19 -1.58
C SER A 10 8.18 12.53 -2.54
N ALA A 11 9.18 11.88 -1.97
CA ALA A 11 10.20 11.14 -2.70
C ALA A 11 10.50 9.83 -1.97
N TYR A 12 10.66 8.76 -2.75
CA TYR A 12 10.95 7.42 -2.24
C TYR A 12 12.05 6.78 -3.07
N ALA A 13 12.90 6.01 -2.39
CA ALA A 13 13.92 5.22 -3.04
C ALA A 13 13.35 3.85 -3.44
N HIS A 14 13.60 3.47 -4.70
CA HIS A 14 13.36 2.13 -5.22
C HIS A 14 14.56 1.71 -6.08
N HIS A 15 15.54 1.06 -5.46
CA HIS A 15 16.71 0.54 -6.16
C HIS A 15 16.27 -0.52 -7.18
N GLY A 16 16.73 -0.39 -8.43
CA GLY A 16 16.37 -1.31 -9.51
C GLY A 16 14.90 -1.24 -9.94
N CYS A 17 14.20 -0.11 -9.72
CA CYS A 17 12.84 0.07 -10.23
C CYS A 17 12.81 -0.15 -11.75
N GLY A 18 11.99 -1.12 -12.18
CA GLY A 18 11.86 -1.44 -13.61
C GLY A 18 10.67 -0.75 -14.25
N SER A 19 9.57 -0.62 -13.49
CA SER A 19 8.30 -0.15 -14.02
C SER A 19 7.51 0.66 -12.99
N ILE A 20 6.79 1.67 -13.50
CA ILE A 20 5.83 2.46 -12.74
C ILE A 20 4.51 2.44 -13.52
N VAL A 21 3.44 1.98 -12.89
CA VAL A 21 2.13 1.80 -13.55
C VAL A 21 1.01 2.33 -12.66
N TRP A 22 0.22 3.25 -13.21
CA TRP A 22 -0.99 3.77 -12.57
C TRP A 22 -2.13 2.76 -12.64
N SER A 23 -2.98 2.74 -11.61
CA SER A 23 -4.27 2.04 -11.68
C SER A 23 -5.17 2.73 -12.70
N GLU A 24 -6.05 1.98 -13.34
CA GLU A 24 -7.02 2.53 -14.29
C GLU A 24 -8.00 3.54 -13.65
N SER A 25 -8.20 3.45 -12.33
CA SER A 25 -8.95 4.44 -11.56
C SER A 25 -8.22 5.78 -11.36
N GLY A 26 -6.89 5.81 -11.54
CA GLY A 26 -6.05 6.97 -11.26
C GLY A 26 -5.80 7.23 -9.76
N LEU A 27 -6.32 6.40 -8.87
CA LEU A 27 -6.21 6.59 -7.42
C LEU A 27 -4.90 6.02 -6.82
N TYR A 28 -4.26 5.09 -7.53
CA TYR A 28 -3.08 4.41 -7.04
C TYR A 28 -2.01 4.30 -8.13
N VAL A 29 -0.75 4.25 -7.69
CA VAL A 29 0.38 3.96 -8.57
C VAL A 29 1.26 2.90 -7.93
N ALA A 30 1.72 1.95 -8.75
CA ALA A 30 2.66 0.93 -8.33
C ALA A 30 4.02 1.18 -8.97
N ALA A 31 5.07 1.19 -8.18
CA ALA A 31 6.45 1.08 -8.63
C ALA A 31 6.96 -0.32 -8.27
N PHE A 32 7.57 -1.02 -9.22
CA PHE A 32 8.05 -2.36 -8.95
C PHE A 32 9.30 -2.74 -9.75
N SER A 33 10.10 -3.62 -9.17
CA SER A 33 11.13 -4.39 -9.88
C SER A 33 10.62 -5.79 -10.16
N GLY A 34 10.49 -6.15 -11.43
CA GLY A 34 10.13 -7.49 -11.87
C GLY A 34 11.03 -7.98 -13.01
N GLY A 35 10.87 -9.25 -13.40
CA GLY A 35 11.64 -9.90 -14.47
C GLY A 35 12.63 -10.95 -13.94
N ASP A 36 13.86 -10.95 -14.47
CA ASP A 36 14.92 -11.91 -14.10
C ASP A 36 15.71 -11.52 -12.85
N ALA A 37 15.28 -10.47 -12.15
CA ALA A 37 15.90 -10.07 -10.89
C ALA A 37 15.67 -11.14 -9.79
N PRO A 38 16.69 -11.44 -8.96
CA PRO A 38 16.59 -12.44 -7.89
C PRO A 38 15.71 -11.99 -6.73
N THR A 39 15.29 -10.72 -6.70
CA THR A 39 14.32 -10.16 -5.76
C THR A 39 13.46 -9.13 -6.48
N GLY A 40 12.17 -9.12 -6.18
CA GLY A 40 11.21 -8.15 -6.70
C GLY A 40 10.64 -7.30 -5.58
N LEU A 41 10.75 -5.97 -5.69
CA LEU A 41 10.13 -5.04 -4.76
C LEU A 41 8.87 -4.48 -5.41
N LEU A 42 7.78 -4.40 -4.65
CA LEU A 42 6.56 -3.72 -5.01
C LEU A 42 6.30 -2.62 -3.98
N GLN A 43 6.11 -1.39 -4.46
CA GLN A 43 5.67 -0.25 -3.68
C GLN A 43 4.39 0.31 -4.31
N ILE A 44 3.34 0.48 -3.51
CA ILE A 44 2.07 1.06 -3.94
C ILE A 44 1.87 2.36 -3.20
N PHE A 45 1.52 3.40 -3.94
CA PHE A 45 1.26 4.74 -3.44
C PHE A 45 -0.16 5.17 -3.79
N ASN A 46 -0.74 6.06 -2.99
CA ASN A 46 -1.97 6.76 -3.35
C ASN A 46 -1.67 7.92 -4.33
N CYS A 47 -2.74 8.54 -4.84
CA CYS A 47 -2.65 9.71 -5.73
C CYS A 47 -2.03 10.96 -5.08
N ASN A 48 -1.97 11.02 -3.75
CA ASN A 48 -1.28 12.10 -3.01
C ASN A 48 0.24 11.85 -2.89
N GLY A 49 0.71 10.67 -3.30
CA GLY A 49 2.11 10.28 -3.21
C GLY A 49 2.50 9.73 -1.84
N GLU A 50 1.57 9.23 -1.04
CA GLU A 50 1.89 8.53 0.20
C GLU A 50 2.05 7.03 -0.07
N LEU A 51 3.09 6.43 0.51
CA LEU A 51 3.33 4.99 0.44
C LEU A 51 2.30 4.23 1.27
N MET A 52 1.40 3.51 0.60
CA MET A 52 0.36 2.70 1.25
C MET A 52 0.82 1.28 1.54
N HIS A 53 1.59 0.69 0.62
CA HIS A 53 2.00 -0.70 0.75
C HIS A 53 3.39 -0.92 0.17
N ARG A 54 4.19 -1.73 0.86
CA ARG A 54 5.51 -2.15 0.41
C ARG A 54 5.68 -3.63 0.68
N LYS A 55 6.08 -4.39 -0.34
CA LYS A 55 6.33 -5.82 -0.20
C LYS A 55 7.50 -6.28 -1.07
N THR A 56 8.36 -7.09 -0.47
CA THR A 56 9.44 -7.78 -1.17
C THR A 56 9.00 -9.20 -1.50
N TYR A 57 9.24 -9.60 -2.74
CA TYR A 57 8.98 -10.91 -3.29
C TYR A 57 10.31 -11.56 -3.67
N ASN A 58 10.39 -12.89 -3.50
CA ASN A 58 11.56 -13.65 -3.94
C ASN A 58 11.70 -13.58 -5.47
N ARG A 59 10.60 -13.70 -6.22
CA ARG A 59 10.62 -13.56 -7.68
C ARG A 59 9.31 -12.94 -8.18
N LEU A 60 9.34 -11.64 -8.45
CA LEU A 60 8.21 -10.94 -9.06
C LEU A 60 8.32 -11.03 -10.58
N THR A 61 7.51 -11.86 -11.22
CA THR A 61 7.53 -12.02 -12.68
C THR A 61 6.82 -10.88 -13.39
N SER A 62 5.67 -10.47 -12.86
CA SER A 62 4.81 -9.45 -13.46
C SER A 62 3.91 -8.84 -12.41
N PHE A 63 3.54 -7.58 -12.61
CA PHE A 63 2.51 -6.89 -11.84
C PHE A 63 1.49 -6.29 -12.81
N ARG A 64 0.20 -6.42 -12.48
CA ARG A 64 -0.90 -5.75 -13.18
C ARG A 64 -1.99 -5.35 -12.20
N TRP A 65 -2.55 -4.17 -12.41
CA TRP A 65 -3.78 -3.76 -11.74
C TRP A 65 -4.94 -4.61 -12.26
N ARG A 66 -5.96 -4.82 -11.41
CA ARG A 66 -7.23 -5.33 -11.90
C ARG A 66 -7.91 -4.25 -12.76
N PRO A 67 -8.58 -4.62 -13.86
CA PRO A 67 -9.33 -3.66 -14.69
C PRO A 67 -10.33 -2.87 -13.85
N PHE A 68 -10.45 -1.57 -14.13
CA PHE A 68 -11.38 -0.69 -13.45
C PHE A 68 -12.67 -0.54 -14.26
N ILE A 69 -13.74 -1.15 -13.76
CA ILE A 69 -15.06 -1.06 -14.39
C ILE A 69 -15.68 0.29 -14.05
N ARG A 70 -15.83 1.17 -15.05
CA ARG A 70 -16.56 2.43 -14.89
C ARG A 70 -18.05 2.15 -14.85
N LEU A 71 -18.65 2.29 -13.68
CA LEU A 71 -20.08 2.16 -13.50
C LEU A 71 -20.82 3.34 -14.11
N THR A 72 -21.96 3.07 -14.75
CA THR A 72 -22.89 4.12 -15.18
C THR A 72 -23.54 4.78 -13.96
N PRO A 73 -24.09 6.00 -14.09
CA PRO A 73 -24.81 6.65 -12.99
C PRO A 73 -25.95 5.80 -12.42
N GLU A 74 -26.66 5.08 -13.29
CA GLU A 74 -27.75 4.16 -12.94
C GLU A 74 -27.24 2.97 -12.11
N GLN A 75 -26.13 2.35 -12.52
CA GLN A 75 -25.50 1.26 -11.78
C GLN A 75 -25.00 1.74 -10.41
N ARG A 76 -24.43 2.94 -10.35
CA ARG A 76 -23.97 3.54 -9.10
C ARG A 76 -25.14 3.82 -8.15
N ALA A 77 -26.29 4.25 -8.66
CA ALA A 77 -27.48 4.51 -7.86
C ALA A 77 -28.15 3.21 -7.35
N SER A 78 -27.98 2.10 -8.07
CA SER A 78 -28.46 0.78 -7.63
C SER A 78 -27.58 0.09 -6.60
N MET A 79 -26.36 0.59 -6.38
CA MET A 79 -25.51 0.09 -5.32
C MET A 79 -25.98 0.67 -4.00
N GLU A 80 -26.26 -0.18 -3.03
CA GLU A 80 -26.49 0.28 -1.67
C GLU A 80 -25.27 1.07 -1.20
N PRO A 81 -25.47 2.23 -0.55
CA PRO A 81 -24.36 2.95 0.06
C PRO A 81 -23.67 1.97 1.00
N PHE A 82 -22.36 1.80 0.81
CA PHE A 82 -21.56 1.01 1.73
C PHE A 82 -21.82 1.59 3.13
N PRO A 83 -22.28 0.78 4.10
CA PRO A 83 -22.48 1.31 5.43
C PRO A 83 -21.14 1.93 5.85
N GLU A 84 -21.18 3.17 6.33
CA GLU A 84 -20.08 3.73 7.11
C GLU A 84 -20.03 2.92 8.40
N GLU A 85 -19.58 1.66 8.31
CA GLU A 85 -18.99 0.99 9.43
C GLU A 85 -17.76 1.83 9.73
N THR A 86 -17.90 2.70 10.73
CA THR A 86 -16.79 3.02 11.62
C THR A 86 -15.97 1.75 11.72
N ALA A 87 -14.72 1.81 11.27
CA ALA A 87 -13.77 0.71 11.42
C ALA A 87 -13.58 0.49 12.92
N GLU A 88 -14.55 -0.15 13.56
CA GLU A 88 -14.37 -0.83 14.81
C GLU A 88 -13.38 -1.93 14.46
N GLU A 89 -12.15 -1.74 14.92
CA GLU A 89 -11.12 -2.76 14.89
C GLU A 89 -11.73 -4.01 15.55
N ASP A 90 -12.20 -4.93 14.72
CA ASP A 90 -12.73 -6.22 15.13
C ASP A 90 -11.54 -7.06 15.62
N SER A 91 -11.02 -6.68 16.78
CA SER A 91 -9.95 -7.32 17.52
C SER A 91 -10.55 -8.40 18.44
N SER A 92 -11.44 -9.22 17.87
CA SER A 92 -12.01 -10.37 18.55
C SER A 92 -11.32 -11.65 18.06
N GLU A 93 -10.02 -11.74 18.29
CA GLU A 93 -9.35 -13.04 18.38
C GLU A 93 -8.69 -13.13 19.74
N ALA A 94 -9.11 -14.10 20.55
CA ALA A 94 -8.47 -14.53 21.78
C ALA A 94 -7.10 -15.15 21.48
N GLY A 95 -6.18 -14.32 20.99
CA GLY A 95 -4.76 -14.60 20.85
C GLY A 95 -3.98 -14.12 22.09
N PRO A 96 -2.69 -14.49 22.20
CA PRO A 96 -1.83 -13.96 23.27
C PRO A 96 -1.86 -12.43 23.24
N ASP A 97 -1.69 -11.78 24.40
CA ASP A 97 -1.74 -10.32 24.58
C ASP A 97 -0.67 -9.59 23.74
N VAL A 98 -0.98 -9.44 22.45
CA VAL A 98 -0.14 -8.81 21.43
C VAL A 98 0.19 -7.37 21.83
N PRO A 99 -0.75 -6.55 22.34
CA PRO A 99 -0.45 -5.20 22.81
C PRO A 99 0.67 -5.16 23.86
N THR A 100 0.61 -6.03 24.87
CA THR A 100 1.63 -6.09 25.92
C THR A 100 2.97 -6.55 25.38
N LEU A 101 2.98 -7.61 24.57
CA LEU A 101 4.21 -8.12 23.94
C LEU A 101 4.90 -7.06 23.06
N LEU A 102 4.13 -6.28 22.30
CA LEU A 102 4.64 -5.19 21.47
C LEU A 102 5.23 -4.06 22.33
N SER A 103 4.61 -3.76 23.48
CA SER A 103 5.10 -2.72 24.40
C SER A 103 6.45 -3.09 25.01
N GLU A 104 6.62 -4.34 25.44
CA GLU A 104 7.87 -4.86 25.99
C GLU A 104 8.98 -4.87 24.95
N TRP A 105 8.68 -5.37 23.74
CA TRP A 105 9.63 -5.37 22.63
C TRP A 105 10.07 -3.95 22.26
N ARG A 106 9.14 -3.00 22.21
CA ARG A 106 9.46 -1.59 21.95
C ARG A 106 10.38 -1.03 23.04
N GLY A 107 10.08 -1.29 24.31
CA GLY A 107 10.91 -0.87 25.44
C GLY A 107 12.33 -1.44 25.36
N TYR A 108 12.45 -2.74 25.07
CA TYR A 108 13.73 -3.42 24.89
C TYR A 108 14.57 -2.82 23.76
N LEU A 109 13.95 -2.54 22.61
CA LEU A 109 14.64 -1.94 21.46
C LEU A 109 15.13 -0.52 21.76
N LEU A 110 14.32 0.29 22.45
CA LEU A 110 14.71 1.65 22.84
C LEU A 110 15.84 1.66 23.87
N ALA A 111 15.83 0.73 24.83
CA ALA A 111 16.88 0.62 25.84
C ALA A 111 18.25 0.21 25.25
N LYS A 112 18.28 -0.47 24.10
CA LYS A 112 19.51 -0.86 23.39
C LYS A 112 20.09 0.22 22.47
N ILE A 113 19.32 1.26 22.19
CA ILE A 113 19.74 2.38 21.33
C ILE A 113 20.44 3.49 22.15
N GLN A 114 20.32 3.45 23.48
CA GLN A 114 21.12 4.26 24.42
C GLN A 114 22.44 3.56 24.76
#